data_AF-A0A938PQ98-F1
#
_entry.id   AF-A0A938PQ98-F1
#
_cell.length_a   1.000
_cell.length_b   1.000
_cell.length_c   1.000
_cell.angle_alpha   90.00
_cell.angle_beta   90.00
_cell.angle_gamma   90.00
#
_symmetry.space_group_name_H-M   'P 1'
#
loop_
_entity.id
_entity.type
_entity.pdbx_description
1 polymer ?
#
loop_
_entity_poly.entity_id
_entity_poly.type
_entity_poly.pdbx_seq_one_letter_code
_entity_poly.pdbx_strand_id
1 'polypeptide(L)'
;MTVDVTQVRQYFIQLQEIICAQLETFEPLARFSTEDIPGPGGALARPRVLARGIVIEKAAVQFTHSIGPTLPPAATGRNPHLAGRPFQAVAISMIVHPRNPYVPTTHLNLRYFVVDGVDGTWYFGGGFDLTPYYLFPEDCVHWHEVSARAAGVHYPMMKKACDEYFQLPHRGEARGIGGLFFDDWTDGGADASFRQVQSIGDALLPAYLPIIEKRKDTPFGE
;
A
#
# COMPACT_ATOMS: atom_id res chain seq x y z
N MET A 1 14.64 17.91 -9.33
CA MET A 1 15.06 16.58 -9.84
C MET A 1 14.01 15.57 -9.41
N THR A 2 13.61 14.65 -10.28
CA THR A 2 12.63 13.57 -10.03
C THR A 2 13.35 12.26 -9.74
N VAL A 3 12.68 11.28 -9.12
CA VAL A 3 13.19 9.91 -9.09
C VAL A 3 12.94 9.26 -10.45
N ASP A 4 13.91 8.46 -10.91
CA ASP A 4 13.75 7.63 -12.10
C ASP A 4 12.61 6.61 -11.86
N VAL A 5 11.56 6.72 -12.68
CA VAL A 5 10.38 5.86 -12.64
C VAL A 5 10.76 4.37 -12.70
N THR A 6 11.85 4.04 -13.39
CA THR A 6 12.35 2.67 -13.51
C THR A 6 12.77 2.09 -12.16
N GLN A 7 13.38 2.90 -11.29
CA GLN A 7 13.78 2.48 -9.94
C GLN A 7 12.56 2.22 -9.05
N VAL A 8 11.58 3.12 -9.09
CA VAL A 8 10.31 2.96 -8.34
C VAL A 8 9.57 1.72 -8.82
N ARG A 9 9.47 1.54 -10.14
CA ARG A 9 8.88 0.34 -10.77
C ARG A 9 9.54 -0.94 -10.29
N GLN A 10 10.88 -1.00 -10.31
CA GLN A 10 11.62 -2.18 -9.88
C GLN A 10 11.37 -2.48 -8.40
N TYR A 11 11.42 -1.46 -7.54
CA TYR A 11 11.15 -1.63 -6.11
C TYR A 11 9.72 -2.14 -5.84
N PHE A 12 8.69 -1.55 -6.46
CA PHE A 12 7.31 -2.01 -6.24
C PHE A 12 7.04 -3.41 -6.79
N ILE A 13 7.69 -3.79 -7.89
CA ILE A 13 7.66 -5.18 -8.39
C ILE A 13 8.27 -6.15 -7.38
N GLN A 14 9.46 -5.82 -6.86
CA GLN A 14 10.14 -6.65 -5.85
C GLN A 14 9.33 -6.74 -4.56
N LEU A 15 8.77 -5.62 -4.11
CA LEU A 15 7.92 -5.58 -2.92
C LEU A 15 6.68 -6.47 -3.10
N GLN A 16 6.02 -6.42 -4.27
CA GLN A 16 4.90 -7.33 -4.57
C GLN A 16 5.32 -8.80 -4.50
N GLU A 17 6.46 -9.15 -5.11
CA GLU A 17 6.96 -10.53 -5.13
C GLU A 17 7.29 -11.03 -3.71
N ILE A 18 7.94 -10.20 -2.89
CA ILE A 18 8.25 -10.52 -1.50
C ILE A 18 6.97 -10.68 -0.67
N ILE A 19 6.01 -9.74 -0.78
CA ILE A 19 4.73 -9.82 -0.07
C ILE A 19 4.00 -11.11 -0.42
N CYS A 20 3.86 -11.42 -1.71
CA CYS A 20 3.19 -12.64 -2.15
C CYS A 20 3.88 -13.90 -1.59
N ALA A 21 5.20 -14.00 -1.74
CA ALA A 21 5.96 -15.15 -1.26
C ALA A 21 5.84 -15.34 0.26
N GLN A 22 5.88 -14.25 1.04
CA GLN A 22 5.74 -14.32 2.49
C GLN A 22 4.33 -14.70 2.92
N LEU A 23 3.29 -14.15 2.28
CA LEU A 23 1.91 -14.53 2.58
C LEU A 23 1.61 -15.99 2.20
N GLU A 24 2.20 -16.50 1.13
CA GLU A 24 2.06 -17.91 0.74
C GLU A 24 2.69 -18.88 1.74
N THR A 25 3.61 -18.44 2.62
CA THR A 25 4.17 -19.31 3.67
C THR A 25 3.13 -19.76 4.70
N PHE A 26 2.04 -19.02 4.85
CA PHE A 26 0.88 -19.39 5.67
C PHE A 26 -0.07 -20.36 4.97
N GLU A 27 0.18 -20.65 3.69
CA GLU A 27 -0.74 -21.41 2.84
C GLU A 27 -0.09 -22.70 2.33
N PRO A 28 -0.63 -23.88 2.68
CA PRO A 28 -0.08 -25.12 2.18
C PRO A 28 -0.30 -25.27 0.67
N LEU A 29 -1.49 -24.87 0.17
CA LEU A 29 -1.93 -25.11 -1.20
C LEU A 29 -2.29 -23.86 -1.99
N ALA A 30 -2.87 -22.83 -1.35
CA ALA A 30 -3.29 -21.62 -2.06
C ALA A 30 -2.08 -20.79 -2.50
N ARG A 31 -2.12 -20.30 -3.73
CA ARG A 31 -1.07 -19.47 -4.34
C ARG A 31 -1.68 -18.27 -5.03
N PHE A 32 -0.91 -17.21 -5.19
CA PHE A 32 -1.29 -16.05 -5.97
C PHE A 32 -1.28 -16.37 -7.47
N SER A 33 -2.25 -15.81 -8.21
CA SER A 33 -2.20 -15.77 -9.68
C SER A 33 -0.93 -15.07 -10.16
N THR A 34 -0.40 -15.44 -11.33
CA THR A 34 0.88 -14.93 -11.85
C THR A 34 0.76 -14.19 -13.18
N GLU A 35 -0.44 -13.75 -13.54
CA GLU A 35 -0.71 -13.06 -14.80
C GLU A 35 -0.04 -11.67 -14.87
N ASP A 36 0.60 -11.38 -15.99
CA ASP A 36 1.13 -10.05 -16.32
C ASP A 36 0.41 -9.54 -17.57
N ILE A 37 -0.13 -8.32 -17.47
CA ILE A 37 -0.95 -7.68 -18.51
C ILE A 37 -0.18 -6.48 -19.07
N PRO A 38 0.54 -6.64 -20.20
CA PRO A 38 1.28 -5.53 -20.81
C PRO A 38 0.33 -4.52 -21.46
N GLY A 39 0.74 -3.26 -21.44
CA GLY A 39 0.05 -2.16 -22.11
C GLY A 39 0.95 -1.36 -23.05
N PRO A 40 0.40 -0.38 -23.77
CA PRO A 40 1.16 0.48 -24.67
C PRO A 40 2.30 1.23 -23.96
N GLY A 41 3.38 1.51 -24.68
CA GLY A 41 4.48 2.37 -24.17
C GLY A 41 5.27 1.78 -23.00
N GLY A 42 5.13 0.48 -22.70
CA GLY A 42 5.78 -0.15 -21.55
C GLY A 42 4.97 -0.12 -20.25
N ALA A 43 3.70 0.28 -20.33
CA ALA A 43 2.73 0.13 -19.25
C ALA A 43 2.55 -1.35 -18.88
N LEU A 44 2.18 -1.62 -17.63
CA LEU A 44 2.08 -2.98 -17.10
C LEU A 44 1.10 -3.03 -15.92
N ALA A 45 0.23 -4.04 -15.90
CA ALA A 45 -0.48 -4.44 -14.70
C ALA A 45 -0.07 -5.87 -14.32
N ARG A 46 0.20 -6.10 -13.03
CA ARG A 46 0.52 -7.44 -12.49
C ARG A 46 -0.45 -7.74 -11.36
N PRO A 47 -1.64 -8.27 -11.64
CA PRO A 47 -2.53 -8.73 -10.60
C PRO A 47 -2.00 -10.01 -9.96
N ARG A 48 -1.91 -10.00 -8.63
CA ARG A 48 -1.69 -11.20 -7.81
C ARG A 48 -2.91 -11.39 -6.94
N VAL A 49 -3.68 -12.45 -7.17
CA VAL A 49 -4.87 -12.77 -6.39
C VAL A 49 -4.74 -14.17 -5.80
N LEU A 50 -4.91 -14.28 -4.49
CA LEU A 50 -5.03 -15.53 -3.76
C LEU A 50 -6.45 -15.62 -3.20
N ALA A 51 -7.09 -16.78 -3.32
CA ALA A 51 -8.42 -17.00 -2.79
C ALA A 51 -8.57 -18.42 -2.25
N ARG A 52 -9.46 -18.57 -1.26
CA ARG A 52 -9.79 -19.85 -0.61
C ARG A 52 -8.57 -20.50 0.06
N GLY A 53 -7.68 -19.70 0.64
CA GLY A 53 -6.64 -20.18 1.54
C GLY A 53 -7.20 -20.61 2.90
N ILE A 54 -6.37 -21.31 3.67
CA ILE A 54 -6.72 -21.81 5.00
C ILE A 54 -6.52 -20.73 6.08
N VAL A 55 -5.52 -19.87 5.93
CA VAL A 55 -5.26 -18.72 6.82
C VAL A 55 -5.77 -17.43 6.16
N ILE A 56 -5.51 -17.26 4.87
CA ILE A 56 -5.86 -16.11 4.05
C ILE A 56 -7.06 -16.49 3.18
N GLU A 57 -8.25 -16.02 3.55
CA GLU A 57 -9.46 -16.29 2.77
C GLU A 57 -9.38 -15.66 1.39
N LYS A 58 -8.91 -14.40 1.32
CA LYS A 58 -8.73 -13.68 0.06
C LYS A 58 -7.64 -12.62 0.21
N ALA A 59 -6.72 -12.54 -0.75
CA ALA A 59 -5.76 -11.47 -0.85
C ALA A 59 -5.61 -11.00 -2.28
N ALA A 60 -5.35 -9.71 -2.45
CA ALA A 60 -4.98 -9.12 -3.72
C ALA A 60 -3.77 -8.21 -3.50
N VAL A 61 -2.68 -8.47 -4.23
CA VAL A 61 -1.49 -7.61 -4.29
C VAL A 61 -1.35 -7.15 -5.74
N GLN A 62 -1.67 -5.90 -6.01
CA GLN A 62 -1.76 -5.32 -7.33
C GLN A 62 -0.55 -4.44 -7.57
N PHE A 63 0.12 -4.64 -8.70
CA PHE A 63 1.09 -3.67 -9.21
C PHE A 63 0.56 -3.08 -10.51
N THR A 64 0.70 -1.76 -10.68
CA THR A 64 0.39 -1.07 -11.92
C THR A 64 1.46 -0.06 -12.28
N HIS A 65 1.75 0.04 -13.57
CA HIS A 65 2.47 1.13 -14.19
C HIS A 65 1.63 1.65 -15.35
N SER A 66 1.00 2.80 -15.15
CA SER A 66 0.18 3.49 -16.13
C SER A 66 1.00 4.57 -16.83
N ILE A 67 0.94 4.59 -18.16
CA ILE A 67 1.59 5.59 -19.00
C ILE A 67 0.52 6.14 -19.93
N GLY A 68 0.34 7.46 -19.94
CA GLY A 68 -0.72 8.09 -20.73
C GLY A 68 -0.28 9.41 -21.34
N PRO A 69 -0.78 9.75 -22.54
CA PRO A 69 -0.46 11.02 -23.21
C PRO A 69 -1.15 12.22 -22.57
N THR A 70 -2.21 12.00 -21.79
CA THR A 70 -2.99 13.06 -21.13
C THR A 70 -3.44 12.63 -19.74
N LEU A 71 -3.30 13.49 -18.74
CA LEU A 71 -3.83 13.24 -17.40
C LEU A 71 -5.35 12.98 -17.44
N PRO A 72 -5.84 11.99 -16.66
CA PRO A 72 -7.28 11.75 -16.55
C PRO A 72 -8.00 12.93 -15.86
N PRO A 73 -9.29 13.17 -16.18
CA PRO A 73 -10.07 14.28 -15.61
C PRO A 73 -10.07 14.34 -14.07
N ALA A 74 -10.01 13.19 -13.40
CA ALA A 74 -9.96 13.11 -11.94
C ALA A 74 -8.67 13.74 -11.36
N ALA A 75 -7.55 13.66 -12.07
CA ALA A 75 -6.28 14.23 -11.64
C ALA A 75 -6.16 15.72 -12.02
N THR A 76 -6.76 16.13 -13.13
CA THR A 76 -6.78 17.54 -13.56
C THR A 76 -7.77 18.40 -12.75
N GLY A 77 -8.78 17.80 -12.11
CA GLY A 77 -9.67 18.51 -11.20
C GLY A 77 -8.95 19.15 -10.01
N ARG A 78 -7.90 18.49 -9.49
CA ARG A 78 -7.04 19.04 -8.42
C ARG A 78 -5.88 19.87 -8.96
N ASN A 79 -5.41 19.57 -10.17
CA ASN A 79 -4.29 20.26 -10.82
C ASN A 79 -4.65 20.73 -12.24
N PRO A 80 -5.48 21.79 -12.40
CA PRO A 80 -5.96 22.21 -13.71
C PRO A 80 -4.85 22.59 -14.69
N HIS A 81 -3.73 23.12 -14.17
CA HIS A 81 -2.57 23.53 -14.95
C HIS A 81 -1.80 22.35 -15.59
N LEU A 82 -2.05 21.11 -15.16
CA LEU A 82 -1.43 19.90 -15.71
C LEU A 82 -2.29 19.24 -16.81
N ALA A 83 -3.47 19.79 -17.12
CA ALA A 83 -4.37 19.20 -18.10
C ALA A 83 -3.71 19.00 -19.48
N GLY A 84 -3.99 17.85 -20.11
CA GLY A 84 -3.47 17.50 -21.43
C GLY A 84 -1.99 17.12 -21.47
N ARG A 85 -1.31 16.99 -20.32
CA ARG A 85 0.10 16.61 -20.25
C ARG A 85 0.31 15.08 -20.16
N PRO A 86 1.41 14.55 -20.72
CA PRO A 86 1.78 13.16 -20.52
C PRO A 86 2.12 12.88 -19.05
N PHE A 87 1.78 11.68 -18.59
CA PHE A 87 2.02 11.28 -17.21
C PHE A 87 2.44 9.83 -17.11
N GLN A 88 3.12 9.52 -16.00
CA GLN A 88 3.36 8.17 -15.56
C GLN A 88 2.93 8.02 -14.10
N ALA A 89 2.30 6.89 -13.78
CA ALA A 89 1.91 6.53 -12.43
C ALA A 89 2.31 5.09 -12.16
N VAL A 90 3.11 4.86 -11.13
CA VAL A 90 3.51 3.52 -10.67
C VAL A 90 2.91 3.31 -9.30
N ALA A 91 2.26 2.17 -9.06
CA ALA A 91 1.65 1.88 -7.78
C ALA A 91 1.75 0.39 -7.43
N ILE A 92 1.82 0.14 -6.12
CA ILE A 92 1.48 -1.14 -5.50
C ILE A 92 0.33 -0.91 -4.53
N SER A 93 -0.66 -1.80 -4.56
CA SER A 93 -1.79 -1.78 -3.63
C SER A 93 -2.08 -3.19 -3.16
N MET A 94 -2.36 -3.37 -1.89
CA MET A 94 -2.69 -4.67 -1.32
C MET A 94 -3.92 -4.57 -0.43
N ILE A 95 -4.71 -5.63 -0.42
CA ILE A 95 -5.66 -5.93 0.66
C ILE A 95 -5.60 -7.42 1.00
N VAL A 96 -5.63 -7.73 2.30
CA VAL A 96 -5.63 -9.10 2.82
C VAL A 96 -6.81 -9.29 3.76
N HIS A 97 -7.64 -10.29 3.46
CA HIS A 97 -8.72 -10.77 4.30
C HIS A 97 -8.37 -12.16 4.83
N PRO A 98 -7.95 -12.26 6.11
CA PRO A 98 -7.77 -13.53 6.77
C PRO A 98 -9.11 -14.26 6.96
N ARG A 99 -9.05 -15.60 7.03
CA ARG A 99 -10.21 -16.43 7.35
C ARG A 99 -10.56 -16.37 8.83
N ASN A 100 -9.56 -16.32 9.70
CA ASN A 100 -9.75 -16.27 11.14
C ASN A 100 -10.04 -14.82 11.58
N PRO A 101 -11.19 -14.50 12.22
CA PRO A 101 -11.55 -13.13 12.58
C PRO A 101 -10.63 -12.51 13.65
N TYR A 102 -9.83 -13.32 14.35
CA TYR A 102 -8.81 -12.80 15.26
C TYR A 102 -7.57 -12.28 14.54
N VAL A 103 -7.40 -12.55 13.25
CA VAL A 103 -6.39 -11.91 12.41
C VAL A 103 -7.04 -10.69 11.72
N PRO A 104 -6.52 -9.47 11.90
CA PRO A 104 -7.07 -8.26 11.28
C PRO A 104 -6.97 -8.27 9.75
N THR A 105 -7.88 -7.59 9.07
CA THR A 105 -7.66 -7.19 7.68
C THR A 105 -6.60 -6.09 7.61
N THR A 106 -5.74 -6.13 6.59
CA THR A 106 -4.79 -5.04 6.33
C THR A 106 -4.85 -4.57 4.89
N HIS A 107 -4.51 -3.30 4.69
CA HIS A 107 -4.37 -2.66 3.40
C HIS A 107 -3.03 -1.91 3.31
N LEU A 108 -2.43 -1.90 2.12
CA LEU A 108 -1.25 -1.10 1.77
C LEU A 108 -1.54 -0.40 0.44
N ASN A 109 -1.09 0.84 0.31
CA ASN A 109 -0.90 1.49 -0.98
C ASN A 109 0.42 2.26 -0.99
N LEU A 110 1.20 2.17 -2.05
CA LEU A 110 2.31 3.09 -2.34
C LEU A 110 2.23 3.46 -3.81
N ARG A 111 2.40 4.73 -4.11
CA ARG A 111 2.30 5.25 -5.47
C ARG A 111 3.28 6.38 -5.71
N TYR A 112 3.73 6.47 -6.95
CA TYR A 112 4.53 7.55 -7.47
C TYR A 112 3.85 8.10 -8.72
N PHE A 113 3.73 9.42 -8.76
CA PHE A 113 3.14 10.13 -9.88
C PHE A 113 4.16 11.13 -10.43
N VAL A 114 4.27 11.20 -11.76
CA VAL A 114 5.14 12.17 -12.45
C VAL A 114 4.48 12.66 -13.74
N VAL A 115 4.65 13.95 -14.02
CA VAL A 115 4.20 14.59 -15.27
C VAL A 115 5.41 15.02 -16.08
N ASP A 116 5.48 14.58 -17.33
CA ASP A 116 6.61 14.90 -18.20
C ASP A 116 6.55 16.36 -18.67
N GLY A 117 7.70 17.05 -18.63
CA GLY A 117 7.89 18.34 -19.29
C GLY A 117 7.30 19.59 -18.60
N VAL A 118 6.84 19.50 -17.36
CA VAL A 118 6.40 20.67 -16.56
C VAL A 118 7.07 20.64 -15.19
N ASP A 119 8.02 21.56 -14.97
CA ASP A 119 8.63 21.96 -13.70
C ASP A 119 9.05 20.84 -12.72
N GLY A 120 9.20 19.61 -13.21
CA GLY A 120 9.41 18.45 -12.37
C GLY A 120 8.25 18.22 -11.39
N THR A 121 7.00 18.24 -11.86
CA THR A 121 5.85 17.88 -11.03
C THR A 121 5.85 16.38 -10.76
N TRP A 122 6.09 16.00 -9.51
CA TRP A 122 6.03 14.64 -9.02
C TRP A 122 5.55 14.63 -7.58
N TYR A 123 5.02 13.50 -7.13
CA TYR A 123 4.75 13.25 -5.72
C TYR A 123 4.66 11.76 -5.45
N PHE A 124 4.93 11.38 -4.20
CA PHE A 124 4.57 10.08 -3.68
C PHE A 124 3.29 10.16 -2.86
N GLY A 125 2.61 9.03 -2.73
CA GLY A 125 1.50 8.86 -1.82
C GLY A 125 1.43 7.42 -1.35
N GLY A 126 0.72 7.16 -0.26
CA GLY A 126 0.56 5.81 0.23
C GLY A 126 0.40 5.70 1.73
N GLY A 127 0.82 4.55 2.25
CA GLY A 127 0.67 4.15 3.64
C GLY A 127 0.03 2.77 3.75
N PHE A 128 -0.12 2.31 4.98
CA PHE A 128 -0.77 1.05 5.30
C PHE A 128 -1.60 1.19 6.57
N ASP A 129 -2.62 0.35 6.73
CA ASP A 129 -3.54 0.40 7.84
C ASP A 129 -4.06 -0.98 8.25
N LEU A 130 -4.51 -1.08 9.51
CA LEU A 130 -4.99 -2.32 10.12
C LEU A 130 -6.44 -2.19 10.57
N THR A 131 -7.25 -3.18 10.20
CA THR A 131 -8.69 -3.27 10.48
C THR A 131 -8.98 -4.56 11.26
N PRO A 132 -8.84 -4.54 12.59
CA PRO A 132 -9.17 -5.69 13.44
C PRO A 132 -10.68 -5.85 13.59
N TYR A 133 -11.14 -7.11 13.64
CA TYR A 133 -12.50 -7.45 14.06
C TYR A 133 -12.56 -7.63 15.59
N TYR A 134 -11.55 -8.31 16.14
CA TYR A 134 -11.30 -8.43 17.56
C TYR A 134 -9.99 -7.72 17.92
N LEU A 135 -10.06 -6.81 18.89
CA LEU A 135 -8.93 -5.96 19.28
C LEU A 135 -8.03 -6.66 20.30
N PHE A 136 -6.74 -6.69 20.00
CA PHE A 136 -5.68 -7.06 20.94
C PHE A 136 -4.76 -5.85 21.15
N PRO A 137 -4.71 -5.26 22.36
CA PRO A 137 -3.91 -4.06 22.62
C PRO A 137 -2.44 -4.20 22.21
N GLU A 138 -1.84 -5.38 22.44
CA GLU A 138 -0.45 -5.62 22.12
C GLU A 138 -0.16 -5.70 20.62
N ASP A 139 -1.13 -6.13 19.81
CA ASP A 139 -0.99 -6.11 18.34
C ASP A 139 -1.12 -4.69 17.81
N CYS A 140 -1.97 -3.86 18.45
CA CYS A 140 -2.10 -2.45 18.13
C CYS A 140 -0.79 -1.69 18.43
N VAL A 141 -0.18 -1.97 19.59
CA VAL A 141 1.11 -1.38 19.97
C VAL A 141 2.20 -1.79 18.99
N HIS A 142 2.35 -3.09 18.70
CA HIS A 142 3.34 -3.59 17.73
C HIS A 142 3.18 -2.92 16.36
N TRP A 143 1.94 -2.86 15.84
CA TRP A 143 1.64 -2.23 14.57
C TRP A 143 2.12 -0.78 14.51
N HIS A 144 1.79 0.00 15.54
CA HIS A 144 2.13 1.42 15.60
C HIS A 144 3.61 1.68 15.92
N GLU A 145 4.28 0.82 16.68
CA GLU A 145 5.74 0.92 16.91
C GLU A 145 6.54 0.64 15.65
N VAL A 146 6.16 -0.37 14.86
CA VAL A 146 6.79 -0.64 13.55
C VAL A 146 6.53 0.52 12.59
N SER A 147 5.29 1.03 12.55
CA SER A 147 4.92 2.21 11.76
C SER A 147 5.73 3.45 12.13
N ALA A 148 5.90 3.71 13.43
CA ALA A 148 6.65 4.85 13.93
C ALA A 148 8.13 4.78 13.59
N ARG A 149 8.75 3.60 13.69
CA ARG A 149 10.14 3.42 13.26
C ARG A 149 10.32 3.65 11.76
N ALA A 150 9.39 3.20 10.94
CA ALA A 150 9.44 3.37 9.50
C ALA A 150 9.24 4.83 9.06
N ALA A 151 8.27 5.52 9.66
CA ALA A 151 7.99 6.92 9.34
C ALA A 151 8.94 7.92 10.04
N GLY A 152 9.67 7.48 11.07
CA GLY A 152 10.60 8.31 11.83
C GLY A 152 9.92 9.57 12.36
N VAL A 153 10.53 10.72 12.09
CA VAL A 153 10.02 12.04 12.52
C VAL A 153 8.65 12.39 11.91
N HIS A 154 8.27 11.76 10.80
CA HIS A 154 7.01 12.03 10.10
C HIS A 154 5.83 11.23 10.67
N TYR A 155 6.07 10.29 11.60
CA TYR A 155 5.02 9.43 12.16
C TYR A 155 3.81 10.19 12.71
N PRO A 156 3.96 11.24 13.56
CA PRO A 156 2.79 11.92 14.12
C PRO A 156 1.87 12.52 13.03
N MET A 157 2.47 13.05 11.96
CA MET A 157 1.74 13.63 10.84
C MET A 157 1.03 12.55 10.02
N MET A 158 1.76 11.50 9.62
CA MET A 158 1.22 10.43 8.78
C MET A 158 0.16 9.59 9.51
N LYS A 159 0.32 9.38 10.82
CA LYS A 159 -0.68 8.70 11.65
C LYS A 159 -1.95 9.52 11.75
N LYS A 160 -1.84 10.83 12.03
CA LYS A 160 -3.00 11.72 12.09
C LYS A 160 -3.74 11.74 10.75
N ALA A 161 -3.01 11.84 9.64
CA ALA A 161 -3.60 11.79 8.30
C ALA A 161 -4.32 10.45 8.05
N CYS A 162 -3.79 9.34 8.56
CA CYS A 162 -4.43 8.03 8.47
C CYS A 162 -5.75 7.98 9.24
N ASP A 163 -5.78 8.52 10.46
CA ASP A 163 -6.98 8.58 11.28
C ASP A 163 -8.08 9.41 10.61
N GLU A 164 -7.72 10.54 10.01
CA GLU A 164 -8.65 11.46 9.34
C GLU A 164 -9.18 10.89 8.01
N TYR A 165 -8.30 10.26 7.22
CA TYR A 165 -8.65 9.75 5.91
C TYR A 165 -9.56 8.51 5.99
N PHE A 166 -9.29 7.60 6.93
CA PHE A 166 -10.06 6.36 7.08
C PHE A 166 -11.17 6.46 8.13
N GLN A 167 -11.90 7.58 8.13
CA GLN A 167 -13.19 7.72 8.82
C GLN A 167 -14.36 7.32 7.92
N LEU A 168 -15.44 6.87 8.55
CA LEU A 168 -16.76 6.67 7.95
C LEU A 168 -17.70 7.75 8.51
N PRO A 169 -17.80 8.95 7.88
CA PRO A 169 -18.49 10.10 8.48
C PRO A 169 -19.98 9.85 8.75
N HIS A 170 -20.62 9.03 7.91
CA HIS A 170 -22.04 8.67 8.07
C HIS A 170 -22.28 7.69 9.24
N ARG A 171 -21.23 7.09 9.81
CA ARG A 171 -21.29 6.23 11.01
C ARG A 171 -20.65 6.88 12.23
N GLY A 172 -19.80 7.89 12.04
CA GLY A 172 -18.97 8.45 13.12
C GLY A 172 -17.92 7.45 13.61
N GLU A 173 -17.48 6.53 12.75
CA GLU A 173 -16.58 5.43 13.11
C GLU A 173 -15.30 5.46 12.27
N ALA A 174 -14.17 5.09 12.87
CA ALA A 174 -12.96 4.78 12.14
C ALA A 174 -13.10 3.42 11.43
N ARG A 175 -12.48 3.27 10.25
CA ARG A 175 -12.43 1.98 9.54
C ARG A 175 -11.64 0.93 10.33
N GLY A 176 -10.64 1.35 11.09
CA GLY A 176 -9.73 0.47 11.82
C GLY A 176 -8.88 1.25 12.83
N ILE A 177 -7.76 0.66 13.27
CA ILE A 177 -6.85 1.28 14.26
C ILE A 177 -5.81 2.21 13.62
N GLY A 178 -5.92 2.44 12.32
CA GLY A 178 -5.02 3.31 11.54
C GLY A 178 -3.68 2.67 11.23
N GLY A 179 -2.66 3.52 11.11
CA GLY A 179 -1.34 3.19 10.62
C GLY A 179 -0.70 4.44 10.04
N LEU A 180 -0.31 4.39 8.77
CA LEU A 180 0.28 5.52 8.06
C LEU A 180 -0.57 5.89 6.87
N PHE A 181 -0.69 7.20 6.60
CA PHE A 181 -1.23 7.72 5.36
C PHE A 181 -0.48 9.00 4.97
N PHE A 182 -0.20 9.16 3.69
CA PHE A 182 0.34 10.36 3.10
C PHE A 182 -0.10 10.47 1.63
N ASP A 183 -0.24 11.70 1.16
CA ASP A 183 -0.54 12.02 -0.23
C ASP A 183 0.19 13.30 -0.62
N ASP A 184 0.36 13.54 -1.92
CA ASP A 184 1.07 14.72 -2.45
C ASP A 184 2.46 14.95 -1.80
N TRP A 185 3.14 13.87 -1.39
CA TRP A 185 4.37 13.92 -0.62
C TRP A 185 5.57 14.25 -1.50
N THR A 186 6.22 15.36 -1.16
CA THR A 186 7.42 15.88 -1.83
C THR A 186 8.52 16.31 -0.86
N ASP A 187 8.31 16.11 0.45
CA ASP A 187 9.20 16.61 1.49
C ASP A 187 10.59 15.96 1.41
N GLY A 188 11.62 16.77 1.66
CA GLY A 188 13.03 16.38 1.51
C GLY A 188 13.52 16.15 0.08
N GLY A 189 12.66 16.36 -0.93
CA GLY A 189 12.98 16.11 -2.34
C GLY A 189 12.89 14.63 -2.75
N ALA A 190 13.08 14.37 -4.04
CA ALA A 190 12.70 13.10 -4.67
C ALA A 190 13.37 11.87 -4.03
N ASP A 191 14.69 11.91 -3.84
CA ASP A 191 15.43 10.78 -3.28
C ASP A 191 15.08 10.51 -1.81
N ALA A 192 14.86 11.57 -1.01
CA ALA A 192 14.46 11.41 0.38
C ALA A 192 13.03 10.87 0.49
N SER A 193 12.12 11.38 -0.34
CA SER A 193 10.76 10.87 -0.47
C SER A 193 10.74 9.39 -0.88
N PHE A 194 11.58 8.98 -1.83
CA PHE A 194 11.63 7.58 -2.23
C PHE A 194 12.20 6.67 -1.13
N ARG A 195 13.25 7.10 -0.40
CA ARG A 195 13.72 6.37 0.79
C ARG A 195 12.65 6.23 1.87
N GLN A 196 11.84 7.27 2.08
CA GLN A 196 10.72 7.22 3.03
C GLN A 196 9.67 6.19 2.60
N VAL A 197 9.33 6.16 1.30
CA VAL A 197 8.41 5.19 0.70
C VAL A 197 8.94 3.76 0.83
N GLN A 198 10.24 3.54 0.57
CA GLN A 198 10.88 2.23 0.75
C GLN A 198 10.83 1.79 2.22
N SER A 199 11.17 2.68 3.15
CA SER A 199 11.11 2.37 4.58
C SER A 199 9.70 1.98 5.03
N ILE A 200 8.66 2.65 4.50
CA ILE A 200 7.25 2.32 4.79
C ILE A 200 6.84 1.00 4.14
N GLY A 201 7.19 0.77 2.88
CA GLY A 201 6.88 -0.49 2.19
C GLY A 201 7.51 -1.70 2.85
N ASP A 202 8.79 -1.59 3.22
CA ASP A 202 9.57 -2.65 3.86
C ASP A 202 9.08 -2.97 5.29
N ALA A 203 8.40 -2.01 5.94
CA ALA A 203 7.86 -2.17 7.28
C ALA A 203 6.53 -2.92 7.34
N LEU A 204 5.81 -3.07 6.21
CA LEU A 204 4.51 -3.75 6.18
C LEU A 204 4.59 -5.18 6.74
N LEU A 205 5.52 -5.99 6.23
CA LEU A 205 5.62 -7.40 6.60
C LEU A 205 6.07 -7.58 8.06
N PRO A 206 7.11 -6.88 8.55
CA PRO A 206 7.43 -6.85 9.98
C PRO A 206 6.26 -6.40 10.88
N ALA A 207 5.39 -5.51 10.40
CA ALA A 207 4.21 -5.07 11.14
C ALA A 207 3.11 -6.15 11.15
N TYR A 208 2.85 -6.81 10.02
CA TYR A 208 1.68 -7.66 9.85
C TYR A 208 1.91 -9.14 10.12
N LEU A 209 3.02 -9.72 9.67
CA LEU A 209 3.26 -11.17 9.76
C LEU A 209 3.26 -11.70 11.21
N PRO A 210 3.85 -11.00 12.21
CA PRO A 210 3.77 -11.45 13.60
C PRO A 210 2.33 -11.52 14.13
N ILE A 211 1.45 -10.65 13.64
CA ILE A 211 0.03 -10.65 14.02
C ILE A 211 -0.68 -11.87 13.41
N ILE A 212 -0.43 -12.17 12.12
CA ILE A 212 -0.98 -13.39 11.51
C ILE A 212 -0.52 -14.62 12.29
N GLU A 213 0.79 -14.77 12.51
CA GLU A 213 1.36 -15.95 13.16
C GLU A 213 0.77 -16.18 14.55
N LYS A 214 0.62 -15.09 15.32
CA LYS A 214 0.06 -15.15 16.68
C LYS A 214 -1.43 -15.50 16.70
N ARG A 215 -2.20 -15.10 15.69
CA ARG A 215 -3.67 -15.14 15.73
C ARG A 215 -4.30 -16.21 14.85
N LYS A 216 -3.63 -16.70 13.81
CA LYS A 216 -4.19 -17.61 12.79
C LYS A 216 -4.82 -18.89 13.35
N ASP A 217 -4.28 -19.42 14.45
CA ASP A 217 -4.75 -20.66 15.08
C ASP A 217 -5.70 -20.42 16.27
N THR A 218 -6.09 -19.17 16.54
CA THR A 218 -7.02 -18.85 17.64
C THR A 218 -8.39 -19.50 17.36
N PRO A 219 -8.94 -20.35 18.25
CA PRO A 219 -10.23 -20.98 18.01
C PRO A 219 -11.36 -19.94 17.83
N PHE A 220 -12.16 -20.10 16.79
CA PHE A 220 -13.33 -19.24 16.50
C PHE A 220 -14.54 -20.10 16.16
N GLY A 221 -15.74 -19.55 16.38
CA GLY A 221 -17.02 -20.19 16.05
C GLY A 221 -17.63 -19.63 14.77
N GLU A 222 -18.81 -20.16 14.42
CA GLU A 222 -19.71 -19.57 13.41
C GLU A 222 -20.31 -18.23 13.87
#